data_AF-A0A416HLF8-F1
#
_entry.id   AF-A0A416HLF8-F1
#
_cell.length_a   1.000
_cell.length_b   1.000
_cell.length_c   1.000
_cell.angle_alpha   90.00
_cell.angle_beta   90.00
_cell.angle_gamma   90.00
#
_symmetry.space_group_name_H-M   'P 1'
#
loop_
_entity.id
_entity.type
_entity.pdbx_description
1 polymer ?
#
loop_
_entity_poly.entity_id
_entity_poly.type
_entity_poly.pdbx_seq_one_letter_code
_entity_poly.pdbx_strand_id
1 'polypeptide(L)'
;MDLKGQMFGIEIEMTGITRQRAAEVAAEYFGTSSRYTGSFYGIYTALDGQGRQWKFMRDGSIDPQRREGRQKVSAGEEYKTEMVSPICRYEDIVPIQELIRRLKTAGAFVNTSCGIHVHINALPFDARALRNITNIMASKEDLIYKALQVDVDRELRYCRKVDNGFLEELNSRKPKTTESFKTIWYEQQRDYIHGTSEHYHDSRYHCLNLHSVFQKGTVEFRLFNGTLHAGKIKAYIQFCLAISAQALNQNCASRRKTQTTNEKYTFRTWLLRLGLIGDEFATARHHLLANLEGCIAWKDPAQAEAQKERLRRKREEAQYRDKPHSDGQQAGEQQEPPAFIMHL
;
A
#
# COMPACT_ATOMS: atom_id res chain seq x y z
N MET A 1 8.83 12.22 15.96
CA MET A 1 7.66 12.35 15.09
C MET A 1 6.73 11.17 15.32
N ASP A 2 5.51 11.42 15.76
CA ASP A 2 4.45 10.40 15.81
C ASP A 2 3.83 10.20 14.42
N LEU A 3 3.46 8.97 14.09
CA LEU A 3 2.84 8.61 12.81
C LEU A 3 1.53 9.39 12.61
N LYS A 4 0.67 9.42 13.64
CA LYS A 4 -0.67 10.02 13.59
C LYS A 4 -0.64 11.55 13.69
N GLY A 5 0.46 12.12 14.20
CA GLY A 5 0.65 13.57 14.28
C GLY A 5 1.04 14.27 12.96
N GLN A 6 1.25 13.52 11.88
CA GLN A 6 1.64 14.07 10.58
C GLN A 6 0.43 14.54 9.77
N MET A 7 0.62 15.62 9.00
CA MET A 7 -0.36 16.08 8.01
C MET A 7 -0.06 15.45 6.64
N PHE A 8 -1.12 15.14 5.91
CA PHE A 8 -1.02 14.56 4.58
C PHE A 8 -2.06 15.12 3.62
N GLY A 9 -1.93 14.83 2.33
CA GLY A 9 -2.97 14.99 1.31
C GLY A 9 -3.04 13.72 0.48
N ILE A 10 -4.16 13.52 -0.22
CA ILE A 10 -4.35 12.38 -1.12
C ILE A 10 -5.04 12.82 -2.41
N GLU A 11 -4.51 12.33 -3.53
CA GLU A 11 -5.08 12.43 -4.88
C GLU A 11 -5.57 11.02 -5.27
N ILE A 12 -6.84 10.88 -5.67
CA ILE A 12 -7.45 9.60 -6.09
C ILE A 12 -8.09 9.78 -7.46
N GLU A 13 -7.51 9.12 -8.46
CA GLU A 13 -8.00 9.14 -9.83
C GLU A 13 -9.08 8.07 -10.04
N MET A 14 -10.11 8.43 -10.80
CA MET A 14 -11.24 7.58 -11.13
C MET A 14 -11.91 7.98 -12.45
N THR A 15 -12.72 7.06 -12.96
CA THR A 15 -13.65 7.30 -14.05
C THR A 15 -15.04 6.74 -13.69
N GLY A 16 -15.98 6.68 -14.64
CA GLY A 16 -17.35 6.23 -14.38
C GLY A 16 -18.25 7.25 -13.68
N ILE A 17 -17.68 8.36 -13.22
CA ILE A 17 -18.38 9.48 -12.61
C ILE A 17 -17.82 10.80 -13.18
N THR A 18 -18.70 11.77 -13.40
CA THR A 18 -18.27 13.11 -13.82
C THR A 18 -17.69 13.87 -12.63
N ARG A 19 -16.78 14.82 -12.89
CA ARG A 19 -16.25 15.71 -11.82
C ARG A 19 -17.33 16.44 -11.05
N GLN A 20 -18.36 16.91 -11.76
CA GLN A 20 -19.52 17.55 -11.15
C GLN A 20 -20.22 16.60 -10.19
N ARG A 21 -20.61 15.40 -10.66
CA ARG A 21 -21.34 14.44 -9.83
C ARG A 21 -20.51 13.97 -8.64
N ALA A 22 -19.19 13.81 -8.81
CA ALA A 22 -18.29 13.46 -7.72
C ALA A 22 -18.26 14.54 -6.63
N ALA A 23 -18.24 15.82 -7.01
CA ALA A 23 -18.33 16.94 -6.07
C ALA A 23 -19.68 16.99 -5.36
N GLU A 24 -20.78 16.75 -6.06
CA GLU A 24 -22.13 16.66 -5.47
C GLU A 24 -22.19 15.53 -4.43
N VAL A 25 -21.67 14.35 -4.73
CA VAL A 25 -21.62 13.20 -3.79
C VAL A 25 -20.83 13.56 -2.52
N ALA A 26 -19.73 14.29 -2.65
CA ALA A 26 -18.96 14.75 -1.49
C ALA A 26 -19.73 15.80 -0.68
N ALA A 27 -20.37 16.76 -1.35
CA ALA A 27 -21.19 17.78 -0.69
C ALA A 27 -22.38 17.16 0.05
N GLU A 28 -23.07 16.19 -0.56
CA GLU A 28 -24.14 15.40 0.06
C GLU A 28 -23.65 14.69 1.33
N TYR A 29 -22.45 14.11 1.31
CA TYR A 29 -21.87 13.46 2.49
C TYR A 29 -21.57 14.46 3.62
N PHE A 30 -21.04 15.63 3.29
CA PHE A 30 -20.69 16.65 4.27
C PHE A 30 -21.87 17.52 4.72
N GLY A 31 -23.04 17.39 4.09
CA GLY A 31 -24.19 18.26 4.34
C GLY A 31 -23.94 19.71 3.89
N THR A 32 -23.15 19.89 2.83
CA THR A 32 -22.76 21.19 2.28
C THR A 32 -23.17 21.32 0.81
N SER A 33 -22.68 22.34 0.10
CA SER A 33 -22.91 22.53 -1.33
C SER A 33 -21.65 22.30 -2.15
N SER A 34 -21.84 21.81 -3.38
CA SER A 34 -20.81 21.78 -4.40
C SER A 34 -20.90 23.03 -5.27
N ARG A 35 -19.76 23.51 -5.75
CA ARG A 35 -19.70 24.64 -6.70
C ARG A 35 -18.65 24.40 -7.78
N TYR A 36 -18.94 24.89 -8.98
CA TYR A 36 -17.93 25.04 -10.02
C TYR A 36 -17.03 26.23 -9.68
N THR A 37 -15.71 26.02 -9.67
CA THR A 37 -14.73 27.08 -9.33
C THR A 37 -13.82 27.45 -10.50
N GLY A 38 -14.02 26.87 -11.68
CA GLY A 38 -13.39 27.31 -12.93
C GLY A 38 -12.03 26.71 -13.32
N SER A 39 -11.59 27.15 -14.51
CA SER A 39 -10.29 26.98 -15.24
C SER A 39 -10.05 25.68 -16.06
N PHE A 40 -8.85 25.59 -16.69
CA PHE A 40 -8.34 24.56 -17.62
C PHE A 40 -8.62 23.12 -17.18
N TYR A 41 -8.69 22.85 -15.87
CA TYR A 41 -8.95 21.52 -15.32
C TYR A 41 -10.43 21.24 -15.00
N GLY A 42 -11.35 22.16 -15.29
CA GLY A 42 -12.79 21.99 -15.06
C GLY A 42 -13.11 21.62 -13.61
N ILE A 43 -12.64 22.43 -12.66
CA ILE A 43 -12.62 22.12 -11.23
C ILE A 43 -14.01 22.33 -10.60
N TYR A 44 -14.48 21.29 -9.91
CA TYR A 44 -15.60 21.36 -8.97
C TYR A 44 -15.08 21.21 -7.55
N THR A 45 -15.73 21.86 -6.59
CA THR A 45 -15.36 21.78 -5.17
C THR A 45 -16.55 21.45 -4.30
N ALA A 46 -16.28 20.73 -3.21
CA ALA A 46 -17.21 20.52 -2.10
C ALA A 46 -16.53 20.96 -0.80
N LEU A 47 -17.27 21.66 0.06
CA LEU A 47 -16.77 22.03 1.39
C LEU A 47 -17.04 20.90 2.38
N ASP A 48 -16.13 20.64 3.30
CA ASP A 48 -16.47 19.85 4.48
C ASP A 48 -17.05 20.72 5.60
N GLY A 49 -17.45 20.09 6.71
CA GLY A 49 -18.00 20.78 7.88
C GLY A 49 -17.03 21.76 8.56
N GLN A 50 -15.74 21.77 8.18
CA GLN A 50 -14.72 22.71 8.66
C GLN A 50 -14.45 23.82 7.62
N GLY A 51 -15.18 23.86 6.50
CA GLY A 51 -14.95 24.80 5.42
C GLY A 51 -13.72 24.50 4.57
N ARG A 52 -13.11 23.31 4.71
CA ARG A 52 -11.99 22.89 3.86
C ARG A 52 -12.50 22.40 2.51
N GLN A 53 -11.75 22.71 1.45
CA GLN A 53 -12.16 22.39 0.08
C GLN A 53 -11.62 21.03 -0.36
N TRP A 54 -12.55 20.15 -0.73
CA TRP A 54 -12.29 18.95 -1.53
C TRP A 54 -12.47 19.30 -2.99
N LYS A 55 -11.49 18.98 -3.84
CA LYS A 55 -11.51 19.34 -5.26
C LYS A 55 -11.72 18.10 -6.12
N PHE A 56 -12.43 18.28 -7.22
CA PHE A 56 -12.67 17.29 -8.26
C PHE A 56 -12.27 17.91 -9.59
N MET A 57 -11.17 17.45 -10.16
CA MET A 57 -10.51 18.09 -11.29
C MET A 57 -10.12 17.10 -12.38
N ARG A 58 -9.81 17.63 -13.57
CA ARG A 58 -9.40 16.83 -14.73
C ARG A 58 -7.97 16.38 -14.56
N ASP A 59 -7.74 15.07 -14.63
CA ASP A 59 -6.43 14.51 -14.94
C ASP A 59 -6.42 14.01 -16.40
N GLY A 60 -5.53 14.56 -17.22
CA GLY A 60 -5.48 14.26 -18.65
C GLY A 60 -5.06 12.81 -18.97
N SER A 61 -4.39 12.13 -18.04
CA SER A 61 -3.87 10.78 -18.20
C SER A 61 -4.92 9.68 -18.03
N ILE A 62 -6.08 9.99 -17.46
CA ILE A 62 -7.17 9.02 -17.26
C ILE A 62 -7.82 8.68 -18.61
N ASP A 63 -7.93 7.39 -18.92
CA ASP A 63 -8.80 6.86 -19.99
C ASP A 63 -10.27 6.93 -19.53
N PRO A 64 -11.10 7.80 -20.10
CA PRO A 64 -12.45 8.05 -19.61
C PRO A 64 -13.41 6.95 -20.04
N GLN A 65 -14.11 6.36 -19.07
CA GLN A 65 -15.11 5.33 -19.30
C GLN A 65 -16.36 5.58 -18.47
N ARG A 66 -17.50 5.09 -18.96
CA ARG A 66 -18.77 5.10 -18.23
C ARG A 66 -19.44 3.73 -18.29
N ARG A 67 -20.39 3.50 -17.38
CA ARG A 67 -21.23 2.29 -17.41
C ARG A 67 -22.44 2.52 -18.31
N GLU A 68 -22.63 1.62 -19.26
CA GLU A 68 -23.88 1.45 -20.01
C GLU A 68 -24.40 0.04 -19.74
N GLY A 69 -25.43 -0.05 -18.88
CA GLY A 69 -25.89 -1.33 -18.35
C GLY A 69 -24.76 -2.11 -17.66
N ARG A 70 -24.41 -3.28 -18.23
CA ARG A 70 -23.33 -4.14 -17.70
C ARG A 70 -21.95 -3.84 -18.30
N GLN A 71 -21.88 -3.07 -19.38
CA GLN A 71 -20.63 -2.80 -20.09
C GLN A 71 -19.98 -1.50 -19.64
N LYS A 72 -18.66 -1.43 -19.78
CA LYS A 72 -17.88 -0.19 -19.68
C LYS A 72 -17.57 0.26 -21.10
N VAL A 73 -17.94 1.49 -21.44
CA VAL A 73 -17.71 2.08 -22.76
C VAL A 73 -16.91 3.37 -22.61
N SER A 74 -16.30 3.82 -23.69
CA SER A 74 -15.60 5.12 -23.73
C SER A 74 -16.55 6.27 -23.37
N ALA A 75 -16.01 7.28 -22.70
CA ALA A 75 -16.77 8.44 -22.21
C ALA A 75 -16.04 9.76 -22.52
N GLY A 76 -16.73 10.88 -22.30
CA GLY A 76 -16.17 12.20 -22.53
C GLY A 76 -15.15 12.62 -21.46
N GLU A 77 -14.47 13.73 -21.74
CA GLU A 77 -13.45 14.33 -20.87
C GLU A 77 -13.96 14.65 -19.46
N GLU A 78 -15.27 14.83 -19.27
CA GLU A 78 -15.93 15.03 -17.98
C GLU A 78 -15.76 13.85 -17.00
N TYR A 79 -15.47 12.65 -17.51
CA TYR A 79 -15.23 11.41 -16.74
C TYR A 79 -13.76 11.18 -16.38
N LYS A 80 -12.86 12.09 -16.76
CA LYS A 80 -11.48 12.12 -16.25
C LYS A 80 -11.48 12.83 -14.90
N THR A 81 -11.69 12.08 -13.82
CA THR A 81 -11.98 12.65 -12.51
C THR A 81 -10.89 12.31 -11.51
N GLU A 82 -10.20 13.32 -10.99
CA GLU A 82 -9.28 13.22 -9.86
C GLU A 82 -9.89 13.91 -8.65
N MET A 83 -10.03 13.18 -7.53
CA MET A 83 -10.37 13.76 -6.24
C MET A 83 -9.09 14.17 -5.51
N VAL A 84 -8.99 15.43 -5.11
CA VAL A 84 -7.87 15.99 -4.35
C VAL A 84 -8.38 16.46 -2.99
N SER A 85 -7.82 15.88 -1.92
CA SER A 85 -8.20 16.23 -0.55
C SER A 85 -7.69 17.63 -0.15
N PRO A 86 -8.27 18.26 0.89
CA PRO A 86 -7.59 19.31 1.62
C PRO A 86 -6.36 18.75 2.36
N ILE A 87 -5.63 19.61 3.08
CA ILE A 87 -4.64 19.14 4.05
C ILE A 87 -5.39 18.38 5.16
N CYS A 88 -5.07 17.10 5.27
CA CYS A 88 -5.69 16.12 6.14
C CYS A 88 -4.84 15.85 7.38
N ARG A 89 -5.52 15.47 8.46
CA ARG A 89 -4.98 14.85 9.68
C ARG A 89 -5.37 13.38 9.72
N TYR A 90 -4.83 12.61 10.66
CA TYR A 90 -5.05 11.16 10.72
C TYR A 90 -6.53 10.77 10.83
N GLU A 91 -7.32 11.54 11.57
CA GLU A 91 -8.77 11.39 11.69
C GLU A 91 -9.52 11.52 10.36
N ASP A 92 -8.97 12.27 9.40
CA ASP A 92 -9.58 12.45 8.07
C ASP A 92 -9.51 11.17 7.21
N ILE A 93 -8.80 10.12 7.64
CA ILE A 93 -8.87 8.80 7.00
C ILE A 93 -10.32 8.30 6.99
N VAL A 94 -11.11 8.57 8.04
CA VAL A 94 -12.51 8.13 8.13
C VAL A 94 -13.40 8.77 7.04
N PRO A 95 -13.47 10.11 6.90
CA PRO A 95 -14.23 10.72 5.81
C PRO A 95 -13.69 10.35 4.43
N ILE A 96 -12.37 10.18 4.25
CA ILE A 96 -11.81 9.65 2.99
C ILE A 96 -12.43 8.28 2.65
N GLN A 97 -12.41 7.35 3.61
CA GLN A 97 -12.99 6.02 3.43
C GLN A 97 -14.46 6.07 3.05
N GLU A 98 -15.22 6.99 3.64
CA GLU A 98 -16.65 7.12 3.37
C GLU A 98 -16.93 7.76 2.01
N LEU A 99 -16.19 8.79 1.62
CA LEU A 99 -16.24 9.36 0.28
C LEU A 99 -15.96 8.31 -0.79
N ILE A 100 -14.94 7.47 -0.60
CA ILE A 100 -14.61 6.38 -1.55
C ILE A 100 -15.79 5.42 -1.73
N ARG A 101 -16.46 5.03 -0.63
CA ARG A 101 -17.64 4.15 -0.70
C ARG A 101 -18.78 4.82 -1.46
N ARG A 102 -19.06 6.09 -1.16
CA ARG A 102 -20.15 6.85 -1.78
C ARG A 102 -19.91 7.11 -3.25
N LEU A 103 -18.70 7.50 -3.63
CA LEU A 103 -18.30 7.68 -5.03
C LEU A 103 -18.47 6.37 -5.81
N LYS A 104 -18.03 5.25 -5.23
CA LYS A 104 -18.22 3.92 -5.84
C LYS A 104 -19.70 3.57 -6.01
N THR A 105 -20.53 3.82 -5.00
CA THR A 105 -22.00 3.64 -5.08
C THR A 105 -22.63 4.54 -6.13
N ALA A 106 -22.12 5.76 -6.30
CA ALA A 106 -22.58 6.72 -7.30
C ALA A 106 -22.10 6.41 -8.74
N GLY A 107 -21.44 5.26 -8.95
CA GLY A 107 -21.07 4.78 -10.28
C GLY A 107 -19.58 4.91 -10.61
N ALA A 108 -18.78 5.52 -9.73
CA ALA A 108 -17.33 5.64 -9.95
C ALA A 108 -16.65 4.26 -9.97
N PHE A 109 -15.66 4.11 -10.84
CA PHE A 109 -14.77 2.97 -10.87
C PHE A 109 -13.38 3.40 -11.36
N VAL A 110 -12.44 2.45 -11.35
CA VAL A 110 -11.07 2.65 -11.84
C VAL A 110 -10.79 1.69 -12.99
N ASN A 111 -9.83 2.08 -13.83
CA ASN A 111 -9.18 1.27 -14.85
C ASN A 111 -7.65 1.40 -14.69
N THR A 112 -6.87 0.85 -15.63
CA THR A 112 -5.41 0.78 -15.55
C THR A 112 -4.72 2.14 -15.64
N SER A 113 -5.38 3.16 -16.20
CA SER A 113 -4.84 4.52 -16.24
C SER A 113 -4.96 5.27 -14.91
N CYS A 114 -5.75 4.77 -13.95
CA CYS A 114 -5.98 5.46 -12.68
C CYS A 114 -4.88 5.14 -11.65
N GLY A 115 -4.47 6.16 -10.90
CA GLY A 115 -3.55 6.11 -9.78
C GLY A 115 -4.04 6.76 -8.49
N ILE A 116 -3.20 6.63 -7.46
CA ILE A 116 -3.38 7.28 -6.17
C ILE A 116 -2.03 7.87 -5.75
N HIS A 117 -2.03 9.13 -5.34
CA HIS A 117 -0.85 9.80 -4.80
C HIS A 117 -1.10 10.20 -3.35
N VAL A 118 -0.13 9.93 -2.48
CA VAL A 118 -0.17 10.38 -1.08
C VAL A 118 0.94 11.39 -0.86
N HIS A 119 0.57 12.57 -0.38
CA HIS A 119 1.48 13.66 -0.09
C HIS A 119 1.68 13.78 1.41
N ILE A 120 2.91 13.74 1.89
CA ILE A 120 3.23 13.99 3.30
C ILE A 120 3.86 15.38 3.43
N ASN A 121 3.42 16.18 4.41
CA ASN A 121 3.99 17.50 4.68
C ASN A 121 5.52 17.41 4.84
N ALA A 122 6.27 18.14 3.99
CA ALA A 122 7.72 18.09 3.98
C ALA A 122 8.37 19.06 4.97
N LEU A 123 7.61 19.96 5.62
CA LEU A 123 8.17 20.92 6.58
C LEU A 123 9.07 20.27 7.67
N PRO A 124 8.76 19.08 8.23
CA PRO A 124 9.63 18.43 9.21
C PRO A 124 10.89 17.77 8.63
N PHE A 125 11.04 17.70 7.30
CA PHE A 125 12.14 17.00 6.65
C PHE A 125 13.34 17.92 6.46
N ASP A 126 14.43 17.59 7.14
CA ASP A 126 15.78 18.06 6.83
C ASP A 126 16.45 17.18 5.75
N ALA A 127 17.60 17.58 5.25
CA ALA A 127 18.36 16.81 4.25
C ALA A 127 18.67 15.38 4.70
N ARG A 128 18.88 15.17 6.01
CA ARG A 128 19.08 13.84 6.61
C ARG A 128 17.82 13.00 6.49
N ALA A 129 16.65 13.52 6.87
CA ALA A 129 15.38 12.82 6.77
C ALA A 129 15.02 12.52 5.31
N LEU A 130 15.25 13.46 4.39
CA LEU A 130 15.09 13.26 2.94
C LEU A 130 16.00 12.13 2.45
N ARG A 131 17.27 12.10 2.89
CA ARG A 131 18.17 10.99 2.57
C ARG A 131 17.70 9.67 3.17
N ASN A 132 17.17 9.69 4.39
CA ASN A 132 16.69 8.48 5.05
C ASN A 132 15.48 7.89 4.34
N ILE A 133 14.47 8.70 3.97
CA ILE A 133 13.28 8.19 3.27
C ILE A 133 13.64 7.59 1.93
N THR A 134 14.58 8.20 1.18
CA THR A 134 15.12 7.64 -0.06
C THR A 134 15.77 6.29 0.18
N ASN A 135 16.65 6.18 1.19
CA ASN A 135 17.33 4.93 1.51
C ASN A 135 16.37 3.84 1.99
N ILE A 136 15.37 4.18 2.82
CA ILE A 136 14.34 3.25 3.29
C ILE A 136 13.58 2.68 2.09
N MET A 137 13.10 3.55 1.20
CA MET A 137 12.39 3.15 -0.02
C MET A 137 13.26 2.23 -0.87
N ALA A 138 14.49 2.64 -1.21
CA ALA A 138 15.42 1.84 -2.01
C ALA A 138 15.72 0.46 -1.39
N SER A 139 15.86 0.38 -0.07
CA SER A 139 16.19 -0.89 0.62
C SER A 139 15.06 -1.93 0.60
N LYS A 140 13.80 -1.49 0.42
CA LYS A 140 12.59 -2.32 0.45
C LYS A 140 11.83 -2.34 -0.87
N GLU A 141 12.32 -1.62 -1.86
CA GLU A 141 11.64 -1.34 -3.12
C GLU A 141 11.03 -2.58 -3.78
N ASP A 142 11.80 -3.66 -3.94
CA ASP A 142 11.30 -4.87 -4.61
C ASP A 142 10.14 -5.53 -3.83
N LEU A 143 10.20 -5.53 -2.49
CA LEU A 143 9.10 -6.02 -1.65
C LEU A 143 7.89 -5.09 -1.69
N ILE A 144 8.11 -3.77 -1.75
CA ILE A 144 7.04 -2.77 -1.84
C ILE A 144 6.27 -2.93 -3.16
N TYR A 145 6.98 -3.06 -4.28
CA TYR A 145 6.38 -3.21 -5.60
C TYR A 145 5.57 -4.51 -5.68
N LYS A 146 6.12 -5.62 -5.17
CA LYS A 146 5.40 -6.90 -5.10
C LYS A 146 4.17 -6.82 -4.18
N ALA A 147 4.30 -6.22 -2.99
CA ALA A 147 3.19 -6.07 -2.05
C ALA A 147 2.01 -5.28 -2.65
N LEU A 148 2.31 -4.22 -3.39
CA LEU A 148 1.31 -3.32 -3.99
C LEU A 148 0.84 -3.77 -5.38
N GLN A 149 1.46 -4.82 -5.94
CA GLN A 149 1.24 -5.30 -7.30
C GLN A 149 1.32 -4.16 -8.32
N VAL A 150 2.33 -3.29 -8.17
CA VAL A 150 2.51 -2.12 -9.05
C VAL A 150 2.51 -2.60 -10.49
N ASP A 151 1.64 -2.00 -11.30
CA ASP A 151 1.52 -2.35 -12.71
C ASP A 151 2.84 -2.07 -13.46
N VAL A 152 3.25 -2.98 -14.34
CA VAL A 152 4.56 -2.91 -15.02
C VAL A 152 4.67 -1.67 -15.91
N ASP A 153 3.59 -1.32 -16.62
CA ASP A 153 3.59 -0.11 -17.44
C ASP A 153 3.70 1.15 -16.56
N ARG A 154 3.05 1.14 -15.38
CA ARG A 154 3.19 2.23 -14.41
C ARG A 154 4.58 2.30 -13.78
N GLU A 155 5.22 1.17 -13.47
CA GLU A 155 6.61 1.11 -13.00
C GLU A 155 7.55 1.76 -14.03
N LEU A 156 7.39 1.45 -15.32
CA LEU A 156 8.29 1.95 -16.36
C LEU A 156 8.08 3.43 -16.68
N ARG A 157 6.85 3.95 -16.57
CA ARG A 157 6.49 5.29 -17.07
C ARG A 157 6.22 6.34 -16.00
N TYR A 158 5.59 5.96 -14.88
CA TYR A 158 4.98 6.92 -13.96
C TYR A 158 5.48 6.85 -12.52
N CYS A 159 6.01 5.69 -12.10
CA CYS A 159 6.55 5.47 -10.76
C CYS A 159 7.82 4.61 -10.84
N ARG A 160 8.83 5.10 -11.56
CA ARG A 160 10.12 4.41 -11.68
C ARG A 160 10.72 4.17 -10.30
N LYS A 161 11.52 3.11 -10.22
CA LYS A 161 12.37 2.84 -9.06
C LYS A 161 13.29 4.03 -8.78
N VAL A 162 13.81 4.10 -7.56
CA VAL A 162 14.79 5.12 -7.18
C VAL A 162 15.99 5.02 -8.13
N ASP A 163 16.37 6.14 -8.74
CA ASP A 163 17.50 6.17 -9.66
C ASP A 163 18.81 5.79 -8.94
N ASN A 164 19.56 4.86 -9.53
CA ASN A 164 20.78 4.33 -8.89
C ASN A 164 21.89 5.39 -8.83
N GLY A 165 22.04 6.23 -9.87
CA GLY A 165 23.04 7.30 -9.88
C GLY A 165 22.76 8.34 -8.80
N PHE A 166 21.50 8.77 -8.70
CA PHE A 166 21.02 9.60 -7.59
C PHE A 166 21.29 8.96 -6.23
N LEU A 167 20.95 7.69 -6.05
CA LEU A 167 21.13 7.00 -4.78
C LEU A 167 22.61 6.87 -4.39
N GLU A 168 23.50 6.63 -5.35
CA GLU A 168 24.95 6.59 -5.16
C GLU A 168 25.48 7.96 -4.74
N GLU A 169 25.14 9.01 -5.51
CA GLU A 169 25.63 10.36 -5.28
C GLU A 169 25.14 10.93 -3.94
N LEU A 170 23.86 10.74 -3.64
CA LEU A 170 23.23 11.15 -2.38
C LEU A 170 23.96 10.57 -1.17
N ASN A 171 24.41 9.31 -1.28
CA ASN A 171 25.07 8.61 -0.18
C ASN A 171 26.59 8.79 -0.16
N SER A 172 27.19 9.21 -1.27
CA SER A 172 28.58 9.67 -1.35
C SER A 172 28.70 11.05 -0.69
N ARG A 173 27.94 12.05 -1.17
CA ARG A 173 28.01 13.43 -0.69
C ARG A 173 27.41 13.64 0.70
N LYS A 174 26.37 12.88 1.07
CA LYS A 174 25.66 12.96 2.37
C LYS A 174 25.28 14.43 2.73
N PRO A 175 24.40 15.06 1.91
CA PRO A 175 24.08 16.48 2.04
C PRO A 175 23.59 16.84 3.44
N LYS A 176 23.95 18.05 3.90
CA LYS A 176 23.58 18.60 5.22
C LYS A 176 22.46 19.64 5.15
N THR A 177 22.21 20.19 3.96
CA THR A 177 21.17 21.20 3.72
C THR A 177 20.21 20.74 2.63
N THR A 178 18.98 21.23 2.68
CA THR A 178 17.93 20.90 1.72
C THR A 178 18.32 21.38 0.31
N GLU A 179 19.05 22.47 0.20
CA GLU A 179 19.61 23.01 -1.05
C GLU A 179 20.65 22.05 -1.64
N SER A 180 21.57 21.54 -0.84
CA SER A 180 22.56 20.56 -1.30
C SER A 180 21.88 19.25 -1.74
N PHE A 181 20.84 18.82 -1.03
CA PHE A 181 20.01 17.68 -1.45
C PHE A 181 19.31 17.97 -2.78
N LYS A 182 18.71 19.16 -2.93
CA LYS A 182 18.04 19.62 -4.15
C LYS A 182 18.99 19.59 -5.34
N THR A 183 20.21 20.10 -5.18
CA THR A 183 21.26 20.06 -6.19
C THR A 183 21.54 18.63 -6.64
N ILE A 184 21.77 17.70 -5.71
CA ILE A 184 22.02 16.29 -6.05
C ILE A 184 20.82 15.66 -6.79
N TRP A 185 19.59 15.99 -6.39
CA TRP A 185 18.38 15.49 -7.04
C TRP A 185 18.31 15.90 -8.52
N TYR A 186 18.63 17.15 -8.85
CA TYR A 186 18.53 17.66 -10.22
C TYR A 186 19.78 17.41 -11.07
N GLU A 187 20.98 17.35 -10.49
CA GLU A 187 22.23 17.07 -11.23
C GLU A 187 22.21 15.70 -11.93
N GLN A 188 21.48 14.74 -11.36
CA GLN A 188 21.38 13.37 -11.90
C GLN A 188 20.26 13.22 -12.93
N GLN A 189 19.51 14.28 -13.21
CA GLN A 189 18.43 14.31 -14.17
C GLN A 189 18.95 14.98 -15.46
N ARG A 190 18.73 14.34 -16.62
CA ARG A 190 19.30 14.79 -17.91
C ARG A 190 18.87 16.20 -18.33
N ASP A 191 17.84 16.76 -17.69
CA ASP A 191 17.21 18.06 -18.00
C ASP A 191 17.46 19.13 -16.92
N TYR A 192 18.71 19.30 -16.46
CA TYR A 192 19.12 20.37 -15.52
C TYR A 192 18.78 21.81 -16.00
N ILE A 193 18.32 21.97 -17.25
CA ILE A 193 18.05 23.25 -17.91
C ILE A 193 16.63 23.78 -17.60
N HIS A 194 15.71 22.96 -17.08
CA HIS A 194 14.31 23.36 -16.85
C HIS A 194 14.00 23.68 -15.37
N GLY A 195 13.16 24.69 -15.14
CA GLY A 195 13.05 25.38 -13.86
C GLY A 195 12.51 24.51 -12.71
N THR A 196 13.01 24.73 -11.49
CA THR A 196 12.61 23.95 -10.30
C THR A 196 11.14 24.16 -9.84
N SER A 197 10.38 25.01 -10.53
CA SER A 197 8.97 25.32 -10.30
C SER A 197 8.02 24.65 -11.30
N GLU A 198 8.54 23.98 -12.34
CA GLU A 198 7.72 23.39 -13.40
C GLU A 198 6.94 22.16 -12.91
N HIS A 199 5.64 22.11 -13.20
CA HIS A 199 4.77 21.00 -12.79
C HIS A 199 5.01 19.69 -13.55
N TYR A 200 5.55 19.78 -14.76
CA TYR A 200 5.87 18.63 -15.62
C TYR A 200 7.39 18.48 -15.77
N HIS A 201 8.08 18.19 -14.66
CA HIS A 201 9.50 17.86 -14.67
C HIS A 201 9.68 16.33 -14.72
N ASP A 202 10.60 15.81 -15.55
CA ASP A 202 10.81 14.35 -15.73
C ASP A 202 11.18 13.62 -14.42
N SER A 203 11.85 14.31 -13.50
CA SER A 203 12.17 13.82 -12.15
C SER A 203 10.94 13.51 -11.29
N ARG A 204 9.73 13.83 -11.74
CA ARG A 204 8.48 13.49 -11.06
C ARG A 204 8.18 11.98 -11.08
N TYR A 205 8.63 11.26 -12.12
CA TYR A 205 8.18 9.89 -12.39
C TYR A 205 8.97 8.82 -11.61
N HIS A 206 9.03 8.96 -10.29
CA HIS A 206 9.56 7.98 -9.35
C HIS A 206 8.51 7.58 -8.30
N CYS A 207 8.61 6.37 -7.75
CA CYS A 207 7.70 5.91 -6.68
C CYS A 207 7.69 6.85 -5.47
N LEU A 208 8.85 7.43 -5.16
CA LEU A 208 9.04 8.52 -4.22
C LEU A 208 9.45 9.76 -5.02
N ASN A 209 8.50 10.66 -5.27
CA ASN A 209 8.77 11.90 -5.97
C ASN A 209 9.22 12.98 -4.99
N LEU A 210 10.51 13.33 -5.07
CA LEU A 210 11.12 14.38 -4.24
C LEU A 210 11.10 15.77 -4.91
N HIS A 211 10.78 15.87 -6.20
CA HIS A 211 10.49 17.16 -6.83
C HIS A 211 9.33 17.88 -6.11
N SER A 212 8.34 17.12 -5.65
CA SER A 212 7.19 17.64 -4.88
C SER A 212 7.60 18.39 -3.61
N VAL A 213 8.77 18.09 -3.03
CA VAL A 213 9.27 18.79 -1.84
C VAL A 213 9.57 20.25 -2.18
N PHE A 214 10.21 20.48 -3.32
CA PHE A 214 10.63 21.82 -3.75
C PHE A 214 9.50 22.60 -4.42
N GLN A 215 8.51 21.89 -4.98
CA GLN A 215 7.41 22.49 -5.70
C GLN A 215 6.17 22.74 -4.83
N LYS A 216 5.73 21.71 -4.09
CA LYS A 216 4.48 21.70 -3.31
C LYS A 216 4.72 21.69 -1.80
N GLY A 217 5.97 21.54 -1.34
CA GLY A 217 6.27 21.39 0.09
C GLY A 217 5.87 20.03 0.65
N THR A 218 5.83 18.98 -0.18
CA THR A 218 5.41 17.63 0.24
C THR A 218 6.32 16.54 -0.31
N VAL A 219 6.52 15.45 0.45
CA VAL A 219 7.05 14.20 -0.08
C VAL A 219 5.90 13.43 -0.71
N GLU A 220 5.97 13.17 -2.02
CA GLU A 220 4.88 12.51 -2.75
C GLU A 220 5.20 11.02 -3.01
N PHE A 221 4.27 10.15 -2.65
CA PHE A 221 4.28 8.72 -2.96
C PHE A 221 3.36 8.45 -4.14
N ARG A 222 3.92 7.99 -5.27
CA ARG A 222 3.19 7.82 -6.55
C ARG A 222 2.94 6.37 -6.96
N LEU A 223 3.26 5.42 -6.10
CA LEU A 223 3.37 3.99 -6.44
C LEU A 223 2.07 3.18 -6.35
N PHE A 224 0.93 3.81 -6.08
CA PHE A 224 -0.31 3.08 -5.81
C PHE A 224 -1.19 2.94 -7.07
N ASN A 225 -1.60 1.71 -7.35
CA ASN A 225 -2.63 1.41 -8.34
C ASN A 225 -3.98 2.03 -7.96
N GLY A 226 -4.71 2.52 -8.95
CA GLY A 226 -6.07 3.02 -8.78
C GLY A 226 -6.96 1.97 -8.12
N THR A 227 -7.69 2.37 -7.08
CA THR A 227 -8.68 1.52 -6.41
C THR A 227 -9.72 2.36 -5.70
N LEU A 228 -10.98 1.91 -5.66
CA LEU A 228 -12.01 2.46 -4.78
C LEU A 228 -12.33 1.50 -3.63
N HIS A 229 -11.30 0.85 -3.07
CA HIS A 229 -11.41 0.02 -1.89
C HIS A 229 -10.94 0.80 -0.64
N ALA A 230 -11.90 1.25 0.17
CA ALA A 230 -11.65 2.07 1.35
C ALA A 230 -10.58 1.50 2.31
N GLY A 231 -10.54 0.17 2.49
CA GLY A 231 -9.51 -0.49 3.31
C GLY A 231 -8.09 -0.41 2.73
N LYS A 232 -7.94 -0.46 1.40
CA LYS A 232 -6.64 -0.35 0.73
C LYS A 232 -6.13 1.08 0.79
N ILE A 233 -7.01 2.05 0.58
CA ILE A 233 -6.65 3.47 0.67
C ILE A 233 -6.21 3.84 2.09
N LYS A 234 -6.93 3.38 3.13
CA LYS A 234 -6.47 3.50 4.52
C LYS A 234 -5.08 2.90 4.70
N ALA A 235 -4.84 1.70 4.16
CA ALA A 235 -3.53 1.04 4.23
C ALA A 235 -2.42 1.87 3.57
N TYR A 236 -2.68 2.47 2.41
CA TYR A 236 -1.70 3.29 1.68
C TYR A 236 -1.33 4.54 2.45
N ILE A 237 -2.31 5.27 2.99
CA ILE A 237 -2.08 6.45 3.82
C ILE A 237 -1.25 6.07 5.05
N GLN A 238 -1.69 5.05 5.81
CA GLN A 238 -0.98 4.59 7.00
C GLN A 238 0.46 4.15 6.68
N PHE A 239 0.68 3.50 5.53
CA PHE A 239 2.01 3.06 5.08
C PHE A 239 2.95 4.25 4.80
N CYS A 240 2.48 5.25 4.05
CA CYS A 240 3.25 6.47 3.77
C CYS A 240 3.60 7.23 5.05
N LEU A 241 2.63 7.39 5.95
CA LEU A 241 2.84 8.03 7.25
C LEU A 241 3.88 7.28 8.09
N ALA A 242 3.86 5.94 8.05
CA ALA A 242 4.80 5.11 8.81
C ALA A 242 6.23 5.19 8.30
N ILE A 243 6.42 5.13 6.97
CA ILE A 243 7.75 5.31 6.33
C ILE A 243 8.29 6.70 6.63
N SER A 244 7.45 7.72 6.51
CA SER A 244 7.80 9.11 6.84
C SER A 244 8.24 9.25 8.31
N ALA A 245 7.46 8.70 9.24
CA ALA A 245 7.81 8.71 10.65
C ALA A 245 9.15 8.00 10.91
N GLN A 246 9.40 6.85 10.27
CA GLN A 246 10.69 6.17 10.38
C GLN A 246 11.84 7.06 9.88
N ALA A 247 11.71 7.66 8.70
CA ALA A 247 12.74 8.50 8.11
C ALA A 247 13.10 9.72 8.99
N LEU A 248 12.09 10.36 9.54
CA LEU A 248 12.23 11.52 10.42
C LEU A 248 12.92 11.15 11.74
N ASN A 249 12.56 10.00 12.33
CA ASN A 249 13.04 9.60 13.65
C ASN A 249 14.43 8.91 13.64
N GLN A 250 14.88 8.36 12.52
CA GLN A 250 16.14 7.63 12.46
C GLN A 250 17.34 8.54 12.20
N ASN A 251 18.48 8.32 12.87
CA ASN A 251 19.71 9.06 12.57
C ASN A 251 20.25 8.75 11.16
N CYS A 252 20.12 7.49 10.73
CA CYS A 252 20.48 7.05 9.40
C CYS A 252 19.62 5.86 8.95
N ALA A 253 19.51 5.67 7.64
CA ALA A 253 18.95 4.48 7.03
C ALA A 253 19.90 3.86 6.01
N SER A 254 19.92 2.52 5.96
CA SER A 254 20.68 1.76 4.96
C SER A 254 19.93 1.71 3.64
N ARG A 255 20.65 1.89 2.53
CA ARG A 255 20.13 1.70 1.17
C ARG A 255 20.19 0.25 0.66
N ARG A 256 20.86 -0.64 1.41
CA ARG A 256 21.13 -2.01 0.96
C ARG A 256 19.82 -2.75 0.73
N LYS A 257 19.62 -3.26 -0.50
CA LYS A 257 18.44 -4.03 -0.85
C LYS A 257 18.28 -5.24 0.07
N THR A 258 17.03 -5.47 0.46
CA THR A 258 16.67 -6.56 1.38
C THR A 258 16.63 -7.88 0.62
N GLN A 259 17.52 -8.79 0.99
CA GLN A 259 17.47 -10.18 0.55
C GLN A 259 16.73 -11.01 1.59
N THR A 260 15.83 -11.89 1.13
CA THR A 260 15.00 -12.71 2.02
C THR A 260 14.56 -13.99 1.32
N THR A 261 14.47 -15.08 2.07
CA THR A 261 13.88 -16.36 1.64
C THR A 261 12.40 -16.49 2.02
N ASN A 262 11.90 -15.59 2.88
CA ASN A 262 10.48 -15.48 3.22
C ASN A 262 10.07 -13.99 3.21
N GLU A 263 9.49 -13.56 2.11
CA GLU A 263 9.10 -12.17 1.89
C GLU A 263 8.02 -11.71 2.87
N LYS A 264 6.97 -12.52 3.07
CA LYS A 264 5.84 -12.18 3.93
C LYS A 264 6.26 -12.02 5.40
N TYR A 265 7.13 -12.89 5.93
CA TYR A 265 7.71 -12.72 7.26
C TYR A 265 8.54 -11.44 7.35
N THR A 266 9.48 -11.25 6.42
CA THR A 266 10.40 -10.11 6.43
C THR A 266 9.65 -8.78 6.31
N PHE A 267 8.64 -8.70 5.46
CA PHE A 267 7.83 -7.50 5.33
C PHE A 267 6.96 -7.27 6.57
N ARG A 268 6.32 -8.31 7.11
CA ARG A 268 5.53 -8.21 8.37
C ARG A 268 6.38 -7.64 9.50
N THR A 269 7.58 -8.17 9.73
CA THR A 269 8.47 -7.67 10.79
C THR A 269 8.90 -6.23 10.55
N TRP A 270 9.04 -5.80 9.29
CA TRP A 270 9.28 -4.41 8.97
C TRP A 270 8.06 -3.52 9.25
N LEU A 271 6.84 -3.93 8.86
CA LEU A 271 5.61 -3.20 9.18
C LEU A 271 5.42 -3.01 10.69
N LEU A 272 5.77 -4.01 11.50
CA LEU A 272 5.74 -3.88 12.97
C LEU A 272 6.77 -2.86 13.47
N ARG A 273 8.01 -2.87 12.93
CA ARG A 273 9.03 -1.86 13.27
C ARG A 273 8.69 -0.45 12.81
N LEU A 274 7.87 -0.33 11.76
CA LEU A 274 7.29 0.94 11.32
C LEU A 274 6.22 1.48 12.29
N GLY A 275 5.81 0.70 13.29
CA GLY A 275 4.78 1.08 14.26
C GLY A 275 3.36 0.68 13.87
N LEU A 276 3.17 -0.11 12.79
CA LEU A 276 1.86 -0.62 12.38
C LEU A 276 1.43 -1.80 13.26
N ILE A 277 1.24 -1.57 14.57
CA ILE A 277 0.97 -2.58 15.61
C ILE A 277 -0.44 -2.40 16.19
N GLY A 278 -1.12 -3.51 16.50
CA GLY A 278 -2.47 -3.48 17.08
C GLY A 278 -3.59 -3.42 16.03
N ASP A 279 -4.82 -3.30 16.51
CA ASP A 279 -6.04 -3.45 15.70
C ASP A 279 -6.22 -2.32 14.69
N GLU A 280 -5.82 -1.09 15.06
CA GLU A 280 -5.89 0.09 14.18
C GLU A 280 -5.19 -0.13 12.83
N PHE A 281 -4.13 -0.94 12.81
CA PHE A 281 -3.32 -1.22 11.63
C PHE A 281 -3.50 -2.65 11.10
N ALA A 282 -4.46 -3.42 11.62
CA ALA A 282 -4.72 -4.78 11.16
C ALA A 282 -5.08 -4.82 9.67
N THR A 283 -5.94 -3.90 9.22
CA THR A 283 -6.30 -3.74 7.80
C THR A 283 -5.09 -3.40 6.92
N ALA A 284 -4.21 -2.51 7.40
CA ALA A 284 -2.99 -2.17 6.66
C ALA A 284 -2.07 -3.39 6.50
N ARG A 285 -1.77 -4.08 7.61
CA ARG A 285 -0.96 -5.30 7.57
C ARG A 285 -1.58 -6.36 6.65
N HIS A 286 -2.90 -6.54 6.71
CA HIS A 286 -3.59 -7.49 5.84
C HIS A 286 -3.36 -7.18 4.36
N HIS A 287 -3.65 -5.96 3.91
CA HIS A 287 -3.51 -5.59 2.50
C HIS A 287 -2.05 -5.57 2.03
N LEU A 288 -1.12 -5.07 2.85
CA LEU A 288 0.30 -4.96 2.51
C LEU A 288 1.04 -6.31 2.50
N LEU A 289 0.47 -7.36 3.11
CA LEU A 289 1.06 -8.70 3.13
C LEU A 289 0.38 -9.67 2.16
N ALA A 290 -0.81 -9.34 1.63
CA ALA A 290 -1.64 -10.26 0.87
C ALA A 290 -0.89 -10.90 -0.32
N ASN A 291 -0.06 -10.11 -1.00
CA ASN A 291 0.61 -10.51 -2.25
C ASN A 291 2.04 -11.04 -2.07
N LEU A 292 2.53 -11.17 -0.83
CA LEU A 292 3.88 -11.65 -0.56
C LEU A 292 3.91 -13.16 -0.28
N GLU A 293 4.98 -13.82 -0.70
CA GLU A 293 5.15 -15.26 -0.53
C GLU A 293 5.70 -15.65 0.84
N GLY A 294 5.47 -16.90 1.23
CA GLY A 294 5.94 -17.47 2.49
C GLY A 294 4.94 -17.35 3.65
N CYS A 295 5.41 -17.66 4.85
CA CYS A 295 4.59 -17.68 6.06
C CYS A 295 4.83 -16.46 6.96
N ILE A 296 3.88 -16.11 7.83
CA ILE A 296 3.99 -14.94 8.73
C ILE A 296 4.80 -15.21 10.01
N ALA A 297 5.00 -16.48 10.38
CA ALA A 297 5.45 -16.89 11.71
C ALA A 297 6.97 -17.11 11.79
N TRP A 298 7.59 -17.60 10.71
CA TRP A 298 8.98 -18.05 10.71
C TRP A 298 9.79 -17.39 9.60
N LYS A 299 11.03 -17.00 9.91
CA LYS A 299 11.94 -16.42 8.92
C LYS A 299 12.42 -17.47 7.93
N ASP A 300 12.77 -18.65 8.44
CA ASP A 300 13.20 -19.79 7.64
C ASP A 300 12.00 -20.70 7.36
N PRO A 301 11.63 -20.95 6.09
CA PRO A 301 10.57 -21.89 5.72
C PRO A 301 10.73 -23.29 6.35
N ALA A 302 11.96 -23.77 6.55
CA ALA A 302 12.23 -25.08 7.14
C ALA A 302 11.69 -25.20 8.58
N GLN A 303 11.66 -24.09 9.34
CA GLN A 303 11.08 -24.05 10.68
C GLN A 303 9.56 -24.28 10.66
N ALA A 304 8.89 -23.76 9.62
CA ALA A 304 7.45 -23.96 9.46
C ALA A 304 7.12 -25.42 9.12
N GLU A 305 7.94 -26.06 8.30
CA GLU A 305 7.82 -27.48 7.94
C GLU A 305 8.08 -28.40 9.14
N ALA A 306 9.17 -28.17 9.88
CA ALA A 306 9.49 -28.94 11.08
C ALA A 306 8.37 -28.84 12.15
N GLN A 307 7.79 -27.65 12.33
CA GLN A 307 6.68 -27.46 13.25
C GLN A 307 5.39 -28.18 12.78
N LYS A 308 5.10 -28.16 11.48
CA LYS A 308 3.97 -28.92 10.89
C LYS A 308 4.15 -30.42 11.12
N GLU A 309 5.36 -30.94 10.87
CA GLU A 309 5.67 -32.35 11.07
C GLU A 309 5.55 -32.76 12.55
N ARG A 310 6.07 -31.93 13.46
CA ARG A 310 5.93 -32.16 14.91
C ARG A 310 4.46 -32.20 15.34
N LEU A 311 3.62 -31.29 14.83
CA LEU A 311 2.18 -31.30 15.13
C LEU A 311 1.47 -32.50 14.52
N ARG A 312 1.88 -32.97 13.33
CA ARG A 312 1.37 -34.19 12.70
C ARG A 312 1.67 -35.41 13.57
N ARG A 313 2.95 -35.60 13.97
CA ARG A 313 3.37 -36.70 14.85
C ARG A 313 2.60 -36.71 16.17
N LYS A 314 2.43 -35.55 16.81
CA LYS A 314 1.62 -35.45 18.05
C LYS A 314 0.15 -35.85 17.85
N ARG A 315 -0.45 -35.53 16.70
CA ARG A 315 -1.84 -35.93 16.39
C ARG A 315 -1.94 -37.43 16.14
N GLU A 316 -0.97 -38.00 15.43
CA GLU A 316 -0.88 -39.45 15.18
C GLU A 316 -0.68 -40.23 16.50
N GLU A 317 0.21 -39.75 17.37
CA GLU A 317 0.44 -40.32 18.72
C GLU A 317 -0.83 -40.25 19.59
N ALA A 318 -1.55 -39.12 19.57
CA ALA A 318 -2.81 -38.98 20.31
C ALA A 318 -3.90 -39.94 19.79
N GLN A 319 -4.04 -40.07 18.46
CA GLN A 319 -4.99 -41.02 17.85
C GLN A 319 -4.63 -42.48 18.16
N TYR A 320 -3.35 -42.82 18.24
CA TYR A 320 -2.92 -44.16 18.63
C TYR A 320 -3.22 -44.45 20.10
N ARG A 321 -3.06 -43.44 20.98
CA ARG A 321 -3.32 -43.56 22.42
C ARG A 321 -4.81 -43.67 22.78
N ASP A 322 -5.69 -43.09 21.96
CA ASP A 322 -7.14 -43.12 22.16
C ASP A 322 -7.85 -44.30 21.45
N LYS A 323 -7.11 -45.24 20.84
CA LYS A 323 -7.70 -46.50 20.35
C LYS A 323 -8.05 -47.40 21.54
N PRO A 324 -9.30 -47.88 21.69
CA PRO A 324 -9.64 -48.80 22.77
C PRO A 324 -8.84 -50.10 22.61
N HIS A 325 -8.10 -50.50 23.65
CA HIS A 325 -7.57 -51.85 23.75
C HIS A 325 -8.75 -52.83 23.79
N SER A 326 -8.95 -53.60 22.72
CA SER A 326 -9.79 -54.79 22.77
C SER A 326 -9.05 -55.85 23.58
N ASP A 327 -9.39 -55.97 24.87
CA ASP A 327 -8.97 -57.11 25.68
C ASP A 327 -9.49 -58.40 25.04
N GLY A 328 -8.56 -59.22 24.56
CA GLY A 328 -8.86 -60.57 24.07
C GLY A 328 -9.25 -61.46 25.24
N GLN A 329 -10.54 -61.74 25.39
CA GLN A 329 -11.03 -62.82 26.25
C GLN A 329 -10.62 -64.18 25.66
N GLN A 330 -9.80 -64.93 26.40
CA GLN A 330 -9.60 -66.36 26.21
C GLN A 330 -10.92 -67.10 26.47
N ALA A 331 -11.44 -67.80 25.46
CA ALA A 331 -12.51 -68.78 25.61
C ALA A 331 -11.90 -70.19 25.62
N GLY A 332 -12.28 -70.99 26.62
CA GLY A 332 -11.65 -72.25 26.99
C GLY A 332 -11.88 -73.42 26.03
N GLU A 333 -10.97 -74.38 26.13
CA GLU A 333 -11.00 -75.68 25.48
C GLU A 333 -12.20 -76.52 25.97
N GLN A 334 -12.94 -77.12 25.03
CA GLN A 334 -13.77 -78.30 25.27
C GLN A 334 -13.17 -79.48 24.51
N GLN A 335 -12.80 -80.51 25.27
CA GLN A 335 -12.37 -81.82 24.80
C GLN A 335 -13.56 -82.66 24.34
N GLU A 336 -13.50 -83.25 23.15
CA GLU A 336 -14.33 -84.40 22.75
C GLU A 336 -13.54 -85.72 22.88
N PRO A 337 -14.18 -86.83 23.30
CA PRO A 337 -13.51 -88.10 23.63
C PRO A 337 -13.28 -89.01 22.40
N PRO A 338 -12.32 -89.95 22.47
CA PRO A 338 -11.95 -90.81 21.34
C PRO A 338 -12.90 -92.01 21.17
N ALA A 339 -13.30 -92.29 19.92
CA ALA A 339 -14.01 -93.51 19.55
C ALA A 339 -13.03 -94.67 19.28
N PHE A 340 -13.33 -95.80 19.90
CA PHE A 340 -12.66 -97.10 19.85
C PHE A 340 -12.53 -97.68 18.42
N ILE A 341 -11.40 -98.35 18.14
CA ILE A 341 -11.29 -99.36 17.07
C ILE A 341 -10.94 -100.71 17.71
N MET A 342 -11.80 -101.70 17.48
CA MET A 342 -11.61 -103.12 17.79
C MET A 342 -10.53 -103.76 16.91
N HIS A 343 -9.89 -104.82 17.40
CA HIS A 343 -9.86 -106.09 16.66
C HIS A 343 -9.61 -107.31 17.56
N LEU A 344 -10.49 -108.31 17.32
CA LEU A 344 -10.44 -109.76 17.53
C LEU A 344 -10.33 -110.33 18.95
#